data_AF-A0D481-F1
#
_entry.id   AF-A0D481-F1
#
_cell.length_a   1.000
_cell.length_b   1.000
_cell.length_c   1.000
_cell.angle_alpha   90.00
_cell.angle_beta   90.00
_cell.angle_gamma   90.00
#
_symmetry.space_group_name_H-M   'P 1'
#
loop_
_entity.id
_entity.type
_entity.pdbx_description
1 polymer ?
#
loop_
_entity_poly.entity_id
_entity_poly.type
_entity_poly.pdbx_seq_one_letter_code
_entity_poly.pdbx_strand_id
1 'polypeptide(L)'
;MGSCASMKQKKIDGNIQIASYKVCITAFIWNKESHNLFDFESHQASRKDLELDFSGNFVGYHLATLSMVDNQIIALSENEYVKKQVQLLRVDCEQDYVTLSGMSQKSDSRVWAILCRRPEFESLNEWELQRGDIIKLGRMKLQLLDFNYDLDALQQQRDQTDINDEEIQSQDLDPDGCQCRICFQKNATVSNPLFSPCKCIGSMKYVHLHCLQVWIQQSIKVKNQQSSTQYIWKKMECEICKMPLKSTYTYQRQIFCIMQIQKPTVPYMIWKITSDDKSKGGHHLEEIKIGRIPDCDIKLKDISVSRSHALIKVIKQEDNHYKLILQDNNSKFGTLLYAQSDKLLRYNLPSLQKVLYQIGRVLLYIQFKDKGKSYNKQQFQFNKPRFTCYKHPDKIVVQTKINQNEQATIIPNVEKDKDNQMSFQTYNELHQEDIVINVKQI
;
A
#
# COMPACT_ATOMS: atom_id res chain seq x y z
N MET A 1 9.09 78.73 15.11
CA MET A 1 8.90 77.95 13.87
C MET A 1 9.93 76.84 13.81
N GLY A 2 9.48 75.58 13.72
CA GLY A 2 10.24 74.42 13.20
C GLY A 2 11.24 73.71 14.11
N SER A 3 10.78 72.77 14.94
CA SER A 3 11.63 71.77 15.62
C SER A 3 12.02 70.63 14.67
N CYS A 4 13.28 70.19 14.76
CA CYS A 4 13.86 69.05 14.04
C CYS A 4 13.21 67.72 14.51
N ALA A 5 12.62 66.95 13.60
CA ALA A 5 12.03 65.64 13.87
C ALA A 5 12.82 64.53 13.18
N SER A 6 13.31 63.60 14.02
CA SER A 6 13.99 62.35 13.70
C SER A 6 13.28 61.51 12.62
N MET A 7 14.00 61.13 11.56
CA MET A 7 13.57 60.10 10.60
C MET A 7 13.47 58.74 11.31
N LYS A 8 12.23 58.27 11.52
CA LYS A 8 11.96 56.87 11.89
C LYS A 8 12.08 56.02 10.63
N GLN A 9 13.04 55.10 10.61
CA GLN A 9 13.10 54.03 9.61
C GLN A 9 11.83 53.17 9.71
N LYS A 10 11.15 53.00 8.58
CA LYS A 10 9.90 52.26 8.40
C LYS A 10 10.10 50.79 8.81
N LYS A 11 9.27 50.31 9.75
CA LYS A 11 8.98 48.88 9.87
C LYS A 11 8.38 48.41 8.54
N ILE A 12 9.03 47.44 7.90
CA ILE A 12 8.47 46.73 6.75
C ILE A 12 7.41 45.79 7.33
N ASP A 13 6.15 46.21 7.31
CA ASP A 13 5.01 45.34 7.55
C ASP A 13 4.89 44.37 6.36
N GLY A 14 5.62 43.26 6.43
CA GLY A 14 5.45 42.14 5.53
C GLY A 14 4.09 41.49 5.79
N ASN A 15 3.09 41.88 5.00
CA ASN A 15 1.78 41.25 4.96
C ASN A 15 1.93 39.81 4.42
N ILE A 16 2.31 38.86 5.27
CA ILE A 16 2.31 37.43 4.91
C ILE A 16 0.85 36.98 4.96
N GLN A 17 0.27 36.79 3.78
CA GLN A 17 -1.07 36.26 3.61
C GLN A 17 -1.04 34.76 3.91
N ILE A 18 -1.42 34.38 5.14
CA ILE A 18 -1.41 32.99 5.59
C ILE A 18 -2.74 32.36 5.20
N ALA A 19 -2.69 31.37 4.30
CA ALA A 19 -3.85 30.54 4.03
C ALA A 19 -4.18 29.74 5.29
N SER A 20 -5.39 29.95 5.83
CA SER A 20 -5.84 29.37 7.09
C SER A 20 -6.74 28.18 6.80
N TYR A 21 -6.19 26.98 6.91
CA TYR A 21 -6.94 25.75 6.70
C TYR A 21 -7.28 25.04 7.99
N LYS A 22 -8.44 24.38 7.98
CA LYS A 22 -8.90 23.48 9.04
C LYS A 22 -9.08 22.09 8.48
N VAL A 23 -8.64 21.10 9.23
CA VAL A 23 -8.89 19.68 8.95
C VAL A 23 -9.92 19.19 9.96
N CYS A 24 -11.15 18.97 9.49
CA CYS A 24 -12.23 18.40 10.30
C CYS A 24 -12.21 16.88 10.14
N ILE A 25 -12.12 16.16 11.25
CA ILE A 25 -12.06 14.69 11.27
C ILE A 25 -13.21 14.17 12.12
N THR A 26 -14.08 13.37 11.50
CA THR A 26 -15.10 12.59 12.19
C THR A 26 -14.63 11.15 12.27
N ALA A 27 -14.36 10.66 13.47
CA ALA A 27 -13.96 9.28 13.72
C ALA A 27 -15.15 8.44 14.20
N PHE A 28 -15.32 7.26 13.60
CA PHE A 28 -16.23 6.22 14.07
C PHE A 28 -15.41 5.04 14.56
N ILE A 29 -15.60 4.65 15.82
CA ILE A 29 -14.83 3.60 16.48
C ILE A 29 -15.77 2.43 16.79
N TRP A 30 -15.43 1.25 16.28
CA TRP A 30 -16.23 0.05 16.46
C TRP A 30 -15.87 -0.71 17.75
N ASN A 31 -16.89 -1.13 18.50
CA ASN A 31 -16.69 -1.83 19.79
C ASN A 31 -16.58 -3.36 19.66
N LYS A 32 -17.00 -3.96 18.53
CA LYS A 32 -16.96 -5.42 18.31
C LYS A 32 -15.72 -5.85 17.52
N GLU A 33 -15.28 -7.09 17.72
CA GLU A 33 -14.27 -7.73 16.89
C GLU A 33 -14.88 -8.12 15.52
N SER A 34 -14.90 -7.19 14.56
CA SER A 34 -15.38 -7.43 13.19
C SER A 34 -14.25 -7.80 12.21
N HIS A 35 -13.17 -8.45 12.69
CA HIS A 35 -11.98 -8.76 11.89
C HIS A 35 -11.40 -7.55 11.11
N ASN A 36 -11.42 -6.35 11.71
CA ASN A 36 -10.98 -5.10 11.08
C ASN A 36 -11.75 -4.80 9.78
N LEU A 37 -13.08 -4.93 9.81
CA LEU A 37 -14.01 -4.49 8.76
C LEU A 37 -15.08 -3.60 9.37
N PHE A 38 -15.27 -2.40 8.81
CA PHE A 38 -16.32 -1.50 9.27
C PHE A 38 -17.66 -1.92 8.65
N ASP A 39 -18.64 -2.25 9.50
CA ASP A 39 -19.99 -2.64 9.06
C ASP A 39 -20.85 -1.38 8.88
N PHE A 40 -21.03 -0.95 7.62
CA PHE A 40 -21.82 0.24 7.29
C PHE A 40 -23.33 0.07 7.55
N GLU A 41 -23.79 -1.15 7.79
CA GLU A 41 -25.21 -1.44 8.08
C GLU A 41 -25.51 -1.41 9.59
N SER A 42 -24.50 -1.24 10.43
CA SER A 42 -24.64 -1.38 11.87
C SER A 42 -24.51 -0.03 12.61
N HIS A 43 -25.38 0.17 13.60
CA HIS A 43 -25.46 1.43 14.36
C HIS A 43 -24.58 1.45 15.63
N GLN A 44 -23.71 0.45 15.81
CA GLN A 44 -22.92 0.23 17.03
C GLN A 44 -21.50 0.82 16.96
N ALA A 45 -21.37 2.08 16.51
CA ALA A 45 -20.11 2.83 16.52
C ALA A 45 -20.18 4.04 17.45
N SER A 46 -19.12 4.30 18.21
CA SER A 46 -18.97 5.59 18.88
C SER A 46 -18.41 6.63 17.90
N ARG A 47 -19.06 7.79 17.81
CA ARG A 47 -18.63 8.93 17.00
C ARG A 47 -17.86 9.94 17.82
N LYS A 48 -16.76 10.46 17.28
CA LYS A 48 -15.94 11.53 17.85
C LYS A 48 -15.52 12.50 16.76
N ASP A 49 -15.77 13.79 16.98
CA ASP A 49 -15.37 14.84 16.06
C ASP A 49 -14.11 15.56 16.60
N LEU A 50 -13.14 15.79 15.72
CA LEU A 50 -11.89 16.48 15.98
C LEU A 50 -11.78 17.61 14.96
N GLU A 51 -11.35 18.78 15.41
CA GLU A 51 -10.98 19.88 14.52
C GLU A 51 -9.50 20.18 14.73
N LEU A 52 -8.74 20.19 13.65
CA LEU A 52 -7.33 20.57 13.65
C LEU A 52 -7.20 21.89 12.89
N ASP A 53 -6.83 22.93 13.62
CA ASP A 53 -6.65 24.26 13.07
C ASP A 53 -5.17 24.55 12.88
N PHE A 54 -4.75 24.52 11.61
CA PHE A 54 -3.37 24.79 11.20
C PHE A 54 -3.16 26.26 10.82
N SER A 55 -4.13 27.15 11.12
CA SER A 55 -3.95 28.58 10.86
C SER A 55 -2.91 29.20 11.81
N GLY A 56 -1.76 29.61 11.25
CA GLY A 56 -0.66 30.24 11.98
C GLY A 56 0.53 30.56 11.08
N ASN A 57 1.52 31.31 11.58
CA ASN A 57 2.73 31.62 10.81
C ASN A 57 3.48 30.32 10.45
N PHE A 58 3.61 30.03 9.15
CA PHE A 58 4.35 28.89 8.57
C PHE A 58 5.87 29.01 8.75
N VAL A 59 6.35 29.13 9.99
CA VAL A 59 7.79 29.03 10.28
C VAL A 59 8.11 27.59 10.67
N GLY A 60 7.99 26.66 9.72
CA GLY A 60 8.21 25.21 9.87
C GLY A 60 6.99 24.36 9.46
N TYR A 61 7.04 23.06 9.75
CA TYR A 61 5.97 22.09 9.44
C TYR A 61 4.90 22.05 10.54
N HIS A 62 3.63 21.93 10.15
CA HIS A 62 2.50 21.84 11.07
C HIS A 62 1.99 20.40 11.12
N LEU A 63 2.24 19.73 12.25
CA LEU A 63 1.97 18.31 12.38
C LEU A 63 1.01 17.95 13.51
N ALA A 64 0.07 17.05 13.20
CA ALA A 64 -0.75 16.35 14.18
C ALA A 64 -0.70 14.83 13.97
N THR A 65 -0.56 14.08 15.06
CA THR A 65 -0.62 12.62 15.07
C THR A 65 -1.94 12.18 15.71
N LEU A 66 -2.82 11.57 14.92
CA LEU A 66 -4.03 10.93 15.41
C LEU A 66 -3.68 9.61 16.09
N SER A 67 -4.10 9.48 17.34
CA SER A 67 -3.84 8.30 18.16
C SER A 67 -5.10 7.81 18.84
N MET A 68 -5.16 6.50 19.09
CA MET A 68 -6.20 5.87 19.89
C MET A 68 -5.68 5.57 21.29
N VAL A 69 -6.44 5.98 22.30
CA VAL A 69 -6.19 5.73 23.73
C VAL A 69 -7.54 5.43 24.38
N ASP A 70 -7.65 4.32 25.11
CA ASP A 70 -8.87 3.94 25.85
C ASP A 70 -10.17 4.06 25.05
N ASN A 71 -10.15 3.57 23.81
CA ASN A 71 -11.27 3.63 22.86
C ASN A 71 -11.73 5.05 22.48
N GLN A 72 -10.85 6.04 22.64
CA GLN A 72 -11.05 7.42 22.21
C GLN A 72 -9.96 7.81 21.23
N ILE A 73 -10.33 8.63 20.25
CA ILE A 73 -9.38 9.25 19.34
C ILE A 73 -8.94 10.59 19.90
N ILE A 74 -7.64 10.85 19.81
CA ILE A 74 -7.00 12.11 20.18
C ILE A 74 -6.05 12.57 19.08
N ALA A 75 -5.77 13.87 19.03
CA ALA A 75 -4.77 14.45 18.16
C ALA A 75 -3.63 15.03 18.98
N LEU A 76 -2.40 14.54 18.75
CA LEU A 76 -1.21 14.93 19.49
C LEU A 76 -0.28 15.74 18.60
N SER A 77 0.28 16.82 19.14
CA SER A 77 1.39 17.53 18.52
C SER A 77 2.68 16.73 18.59
N GLU A 78 3.70 17.19 17.86
CA GLU A 78 5.01 16.54 17.78
C GLU A 78 5.66 16.33 19.16
N ASN A 79 5.41 17.25 20.09
CA ASN A 79 5.98 17.24 21.45
C ASN A 79 5.11 16.50 22.47
N GLU A 80 3.94 16.02 22.10
CA GLU A 80 3.01 15.34 23.00
C GLU A 80 3.09 13.82 22.84
N TYR A 81 2.87 13.11 23.94
CA TYR A 81 2.76 11.66 23.97
C TYR A 81 1.80 11.22 25.08
N VAL A 82 1.05 10.14 24.82
CA VAL A 82 0.21 9.46 25.81
C VAL A 82 0.64 8.01 25.93
N LYS A 83 0.79 7.53 27.17
CA LYS A 83 1.14 6.13 27.44
C LYS A 83 0.11 5.18 26.82
N LYS A 84 0.59 4.06 26.25
CA LYS A 84 -0.22 3.02 25.59
C LYS A 84 -1.02 3.49 24.37
N GLN A 85 -0.70 4.66 23.81
CA GLN A 85 -1.33 5.11 22.57
C GLN A 85 -1.03 4.19 21.39
N VAL A 86 -2.02 4.00 20.53
CA VAL A 86 -1.85 3.40 19.22
C VAL A 86 -1.92 4.53 18.19
N GLN A 87 -0.79 4.87 17.59
CA GLN A 87 -0.73 5.88 16.54
C GLN A 87 -1.38 5.32 15.27
N LEU A 88 -2.31 6.09 14.70
CA LEU A 88 -3.08 5.68 13.53
C LEU A 88 -2.59 6.39 12.27
N LEU A 89 -2.71 7.72 12.27
CA LEU A 89 -2.52 8.55 11.09
C LEU A 89 -1.84 9.85 11.50
N ARG A 90 -0.86 10.28 10.72
CA ARG A 90 -0.22 11.58 10.82
C ARG A 90 -0.78 12.49 9.73
N VAL A 91 -1.10 13.71 10.12
CA VAL A 91 -1.58 14.79 9.25
C VAL A 91 -0.49 15.85 9.21
N ASP A 92 0.09 16.05 8.04
CA ASP A 92 1.11 17.06 7.76
C ASP A 92 0.51 18.14 6.88
N CYS A 93 0.46 19.38 7.39
CA CYS A 93 -0.10 20.50 6.68
C CYS A 93 1.00 21.45 6.23
N GLU A 94 1.16 21.59 4.92
CA GLU A 94 1.99 22.60 4.29
C GLU A 94 1.13 23.74 3.73
N GLN A 95 1.77 24.70 3.05
CA GLN A 95 1.09 25.89 2.51
C GLN A 95 0.04 25.51 1.46
N ASP A 96 0.40 24.60 0.55
CA ASP A 96 -0.40 24.29 -0.63
C ASP A 96 -1.00 22.88 -0.62
N TYR A 97 -0.67 22.04 0.37
CA TYR A 97 -1.19 20.68 0.44
C TYR A 97 -1.17 20.11 1.86
N VAL A 98 -2.00 19.08 2.05
CA VAL A 98 -2.00 18.23 3.24
C VAL A 98 -1.59 16.83 2.84
N THR A 99 -0.64 16.25 3.58
CA THR A 99 -0.22 14.86 3.43
C THR A 99 -0.67 14.04 4.62
N LEU A 100 -1.26 12.88 4.34
CA LEU A 100 -1.67 11.90 5.31
C LEU A 100 -0.69 10.72 5.29
N SER A 101 -0.27 10.23 6.45
CA SER A 101 0.67 9.11 6.54
C SER A 101 0.28 8.13 7.63
N GLY A 102 0.24 6.84 7.30
CA GLY A 102 0.00 5.79 8.29
C GLY A 102 1.17 5.66 9.26
N MET A 103 0.89 5.49 10.56
CA MET A 103 1.92 5.55 11.60
C MET A 103 2.43 4.20 12.13
N SER A 104 1.72 3.10 11.86
CA SER A 104 2.07 1.79 12.42
C SER A 104 2.54 0.82 11.35
N GLN A 105 3.63 0.12 11.65
CA GLN A 105 4.24 -0.91 10.80
C GLN A 105 3.56 -2.29 10.95
N LYS A 106 2.60 -2.44 11.87
CA LYS A 106 1.83 -3.68 12.00
C LYS A 106 0.78 -3.79 10.89
N SER A 107 0.58 -5.00 10.34
CA SER A 107 -0.31 -5.25 9.20
C SER A 107 -1.74 -4.73 9.35
N ASP A 108 -2.25 -4.68 10.59
CA ASP A 108 -3.63 -4.30 10.91
C ASP A 108 -3.85 -2.77 11.00
N SER A 109 -2.78 -1.99 10.95
CA SER A 109 -2.82 -0.53 11.02
C SER A 109 -2.56 0.15 9.68
N ARG A 110 -2.62 -0.60 8.58
CA ARG A 110 -2.57 -0.03 7.22
C ARG A 110 -3.73 0.94 7.02
N VAL A 111 -3.47 2.01 6.27
CA VAL A 111 -4.47 2.99 5.86
C VAL A 111 -5.17 2.49 4.61
N TRP A 112 -6.47 2.27 4.69
CA TRP A 112 -7.30 1.85 3.57
C TRP A 112 -8.24 2.97 3.18
N ALA A 113 -8.08 3.56 2.00
CA ALA A 113 -9.10 4.43 1.42
C ALA A 113 -10.35 3.59 1.10
N ILE A 114 -11.54 4.15 1.25
CA ILE A 114 -12.78 3.40 1.02
C ILE A 114 -13.50 3.97 -0.18
N LEU A 115 -13.76 3.10 -1.15
CA LEU A 115 -14.75 3.31 -2.19
C LEU A 115 -16.10 2.90 -1.62
N CYS A 116 -17.02 3.85 -1.50
CA CYS A 116 -18.39 3.57 -1.09
C CYS A 116 -19.36 4.55 -1.74
N ARG A 117 -20.42 4.04 -2.37
CA ARG A 117 -21.50 4.86 -2.93
C ARG A 117 -22.60 5.05 -1.88
N ARG A 118 -22.27 5.78 -0.81
CA ARG A 118 -23.14 6.01 0.35
C ARG A 118 -23.43 7.51 0.50
N PRO A 119 -24.71 7.97 0.49
CA PRO A 119 -25.04 9.39 0.61
C PRO A 119 -24.51 10.05 1.89
N GLU A 120 -24.32 9.27 2.96
CA GLU A 120 -23.82 9.75 4.25
C GLU A 120 -22.34 10.17 4.19
N PHE A 121 -21.59 9.63 3.23
CA PHE A 121 -20.15 9.85 3.05
C PHE A 121 -19.85 10.28 1.63
N GLU A 122 -19.76 11.59 1.40
CA GLU A 122 -19.19 12.11 0.16
C GLU A 122 -17.68 11.84 0.15
N SER A 123 -17.23 10.87 -0.63
CA SER A 123 -15.85 10.41 -0.71
C SER A 123 -15.56 9.90 -2.13
N LEU A 124 -14.37 9.31 -2.31
CA LEU A 124 -13.95 8.60 -3.50
C LEU A 124 -14.99 7.52 -3.88
N ASN A 125 -15.64 7.67 -5.04
CA ASN A 125 -16.64 6.72 -5.54
C ASN A 125 -16.05 5.69 -6.50
N GLU A 126 -14.97 6.06 -7.16
CA GLU A 126 -14.32 5.27 -8.19
C GLU A 126 -12.81 5.45 -8.16
N TRP A 127 -12.09 4.46 -8.68
CA TRP A 127 -10.64 4.49 -8.72
C TRP A 127 -10.12 3.92 -10.04
N GLU A 128 -9.22 4.65 -10.69
CA GLU A 128 -8.50 4.15 -11.85
C GLU A 128 -7.37 3.22 -11.40
N LEU A 129 -7.61 1.91 -11.49
CA LEU A 129 -6.68 0.87 -11.07
C LEU A 129 -5.36 0.96 -11.84
N GLN A 130 -4.27 0.87 -11.09
CA GLN A 130 -2.90 0.80 -11.60
C GLN A 130 -2.26 -0.53 -11.21
N ARG A 131 -1.21 -0.93 -11.95
CA ARG A 131 -0.39 -2.09 -11.59
C ARG A 131 0.20 -1.88 -10.20
N GLY A 132 0.14 -2.92 -9.38
CA GLY A 132 0.57 -2.89 -7.98
C GLY A 132 -0.52 -2.54 -6.98
N ASP A 133 -1.66 -1.97 -7.42
CA ASP A 133 -2.75 -1.59 -6.51
C ASP A 133 -3.27 -2.81 -5.73
N ILE A 134 -3.51 -2.60 -4.43
CA ILE A 134 -4.05 -3.63 -3.53
C ILE A 134 -5.44 -3.20 -3.07
N ILE A 135 -6.43 -4.02 -3.37
CA ILE A 135 -7.81 -3.85 -2.91
C ILE A 135 -8.15 -4.90 -1.87
N LYS A 136 -9.11 -4.58 -1.00
CA LYS A 136 -9.62 -5.46 0.04
C LYS A 136 -11.15 -5.47 -0.02
N LEU A 137 -11.72 -6.64 -0.27
CA LEU A 137 -13.16 -6.88 -0.29
C LEU A 137 -13.47 -7.85 0.85
N GLY A 138 -14.07 -7.35 1.93
CA GLY A 138 -14.15 -8.10 3.18
C GLY A 138 -12.76 -8.54 3.64
N ARG A 139 -12.59 -9.80 4.02
CA ARG A 139 -11.31 -10.36 4.49
C ARG A 139 -10.34 -10.71 3.36
N MET A 140 -10.76 -10.64 2.10
CA MET A 140 -9.93 -10.99 0.94
C MET A 140 -9.17 -9.77 0.44
N LYS A 141 -7.87 -9.91 0.21
CA LYS A 141 -7.07 -8.90 -0.49
C LYS A 141 -6.71 -9.39 -1.88
N LEU A 142 -6.80 -8.50 -2.84
CA LEU A 142 -6.46 -8.73 -4.23
C LEU A 142 -5.43 -7.69 -4.64
N GLN A 143 -4.34 -8.11 -5.29
CA GLN A 143 -3.33 -7.22 -5.84
C GLN A 143 -3.34 -7.35 -7.36
N LEU A 144 -3.47 -6.21 -8.06
CA LEU A 144 -3.40 -6.16 -9.51
C LEU A 144 -1.94 -6.27 -9.94
N LEU A 145 -1.56 -7.39 -10.53
CA LEU A 145 -0.17 -7.61 -10.94
C LEU A 145 0.11 -7.06 -12.33
N ASP A 146 -0.78 -7.36 -13.27
CA ASP A 146 -0.66 -6.93 -14.66
C ASP A 146 -2.03 -6.94 -15.33
N PHE A 147 -2.15 -6.17 -16.40
CA PHE A 147 -3.28 -6.20 -17.31
C PHE A 147 -2.84 -5.71 -18.69
N ASN A 148 -3.49 -6.23 -19.73
CA ASN A 148 -3.35 -5.76 -21.09
C ASN A 148 -4.64 -6.01 -21.86
N TYR A 149 -5.19 -4.95 -22.46
CA TYR A 149 -6.41 -4.98 -23.26
C TYR A 149 -6.19 -4.50 -24.70
N ASP A 150 -4.94 -4.20 -25.06
CA ASP A 150 -4.58 -3.81 -26.42
C ASP A 150 -4.70 -5.03 -27.35
N LEU A 151 -5.81 -5.09 -28.08
CA LEU A 151 -6.10 -6.14 -29.06
C LEU A 151 -5.21 -6.00 -30.32
N ASP A 152 -4.71 -4.80 -30.61
CA ASP A 152 -3.93 -4.50 -31.82
C ASP A 152 -2.46 -4.90 -31.65
N ALA A 153 -1.96 -5.03 -30.41
CA ALA A 153 -0.64 -5.55 -30.09
C ALA A 153 -0.39 -6.99 -30.58
N LEU A 154 -1.44 -7.78 -30.86
CA LEU A 154 -1.31 -9.14 -31.43
C LEU A 154 -0.78 -9.15 -32.87
N GLN A 155 -0.94 -8.06 -33.62
CA GLN A 155 -0.46 -7.97 -35.01
C GLN A 155 1.01 -7.60 -35.10
N GLN A 156 1.54 -6.81 -34.15
CA GLN A 156 2.95 -6.36 -34.17
C GLN A 156 3.93 -7.40 -33.58
N GLN A 157 3.47 -8.33 -32.74
CA GLN A 157 4.32 -9.38 -32.18
C GLN A 157 4.61 -10.55 -33.15
N ARG A 158 3.99 -10.59 -34.34
CA ARG A 158 4.29 -11.62 -35.35
C ARG A 158 5.50 -11.29 -36.24
N ASP A 159 5.99 -10.05 -36.19
CA ASP A 159 7.06 -9.57 -37.08
C ASP A 159 8.44 -9.45 -36.40
N GLN A 160 8.60 -9.89 -35.14
CA GLN A 160 9.85 -9.79 -34.35
C GLN A 160 10.32 -11.11 -33.74
N THR A 161 9.97 -12.25 -34.34
CA THR A 161 10.65 -13.52 -34.04
C THR A 161 11.55 -13.90 -35.20
N ASP A 162 12.60 -13.12 -35.41
CA ASP A 162 13.86 -13.53 -36.03
C ASP A 162 14.90 -12.46 -35.68
N ILE A 163 16.14 -12.88 -35.41
CA ILE A 163 17.35 -12.07 -35.14
C ILE A 163 17.70 -11.86 -33.65
N ASN A 164 18.32 -12.89 -33.04
CA ASN A 164 19.72 -12.92 -32.58
C ASN A 164 19.92 -13.82 -31.35
N ASP A 165 20.07 -15.13 -31.60
CA ASP A 165 20.91 -15.97 -30.74
C ASP A 165 22.38 -15.71 -31.12
N GLU A 166 22.95 -14.60 -30.62
CA GLU A 166 24.41 -14.48 -30.58
C GLU A 166 24.90 -15.31 -29.39
N GLU A 167 25.61 -16.41 -29.70
CA GLU A 167 26.33 -17.24 -28.74
C GLU A 167 27.34 -16.39 -27.95
N ILE A 168 26.95 -15.92 -26.77
CA ILE A 168 27.90 -15.41 -25.80
C ILE A 168 28.67 -16.63 -25.29
N GLN A 169 29.94 -16.75 -25.71
CA GLN A 169 30.88 -17.73 -25.19
C GLN A 169 30.89 -17.67 -23.65
N SER A 170 30.36 -18.72 -23.03
CA SER A 170 30.34 -18.90 -21.59
C SER A 170 31.76 -19.15 -21.10
N GLN A 171 32.30 -18.21 -20.32
CA GLN A 171 33.42 -18.53 -19.45
C GLN A 171 32.90 -19.47 -18.35
N ASP A 172 33.33 -20.72 -18.40
CA ASP A 172 33.10 -21.72 -17.35
C ASP A 172 33.66 -21.18 -16.03
N LEU A 173 32.78 -20.64 -15.19
CA LEU A 173 33.08 -20.44 -13.79
C LEU A 173 32.91 -21.82 -13.17
N ASP A 174 34.01 -22.48 -12.85
CA ASP A 174 34.02 -23.81 -12.25
C ASP A 174 33.97 -23.66 -10.72
N PRO A 175 32.79 -23.72 -10.06
CA PRO A 175 32.72 -23.79 -8.61
C PRO A 175 33.17 -25.19 -8.19
N ASP A 176 34.39 -25.27 -7.66
CA ASP A 176 34.99 -26.46 -7.05
C ASP A 176 33.93 -27.42 -6.45
N GLY A 177 33.74 -28.55 -7.12
CA GLY A 177 33.00 -29.71 -6.62
C GLY A 177 31.48 -29.59 -6.44
N CYS A 178 30.84 -28.47 -6.81
CA CYS A 178 29.40 -28.29 -6.58
C CYS A 178 28.55 -28.74 -7.77
N GLN A 179 27.53 -29.58 -7.54
CA GLN A 179 26.59 -30.05 -8.58
C GLN A 179 25.15 -29.68 -8.22
N CYS A 180 24.31 -29.44 -9.23
CA CYS A 180 22.88 -29.23 -9.04
C CYS A 180 22.23 -30.50 -8.48
N ARG A 181 21.47 -30.40 -7.38
CA ARG A 181 20.79 -31.57 -6.78
C ARG A 181 19.66 -32.16 -7.63
N ILE A 182 19.17 -31.41 -8.63
CA ILE A 182 18.03 -31.81 -9.47
C ILE A 182 18.53 -32.51 -10.75
N CYS A 183 19.45 -31.88 -11.48
CA CYS A 183 19.95 -32.45 -12.74
C CYS A 183 21.33 -33.12 -12.64
N PHE A 184 22.00 -33.05 -11.49
CA PHE A 184 23.33 -33.61 -11.24
C PHE A 184 24.46 -33.06 -12.13
N GLN A 185 24.22 -31.97 -12.84
CA GLN A 185 25.23 -31.28 -13.65
C GLN A 185 25.89 -30.14 -12.87
N LYS A 186 27.11 -29.77 -13.26
CA LYS A 186 27.91 -28.68 -12.67
C LYS A 186 27.90 -27.38 -13.49
N ASN A 187 27.40 -27.43 -14.72
CA ASN A 187 27.44 -26.33 -15.68
C ASN A 187 26.58 -25.13 -15.22
N ALA A 188 27.23 -24.07 -14.77
CA ALA A 188 26.57 -22.82 -14.42
C ALA A 188 26.83 -21.76 -15.50
N THR A 189 25.77 -21.13 -16.01
CA THR A 189 25.87 -19.97 -16.90
C THR A 189 25.36 -18.72 -16.22
N VAL A 190 25.62 -17.54 -16.80
CA VAL A 190 25.08 -16.28 -16.29
C VAL A 190 23.54 -16.29 -16.31
N SER A 191 22.93 -16.86 -17.35
CA SER A 191 21.47 -16.98 -17.50
C SER A 191 20.84 -18.13 -16.71
N ASN A 192 21.63 -19.15 -16.34
CA ASN A 192 21.20 -20.30 -15.55
C ASN A 192 22.21 -20.62 -14.43
N PRO A 193 22.32 -19.75 -13.41
CA PRO A 193 23.34 -19.90 -12.39
C PRO A 193 23.06 -21.07 -11.45
N LEU A 194 24.13 -21.66 -10.91
CA LEU A 194 24.09 -22.62 -9.82
C LEU A 194 24.18 -21.88 -8.48
N PHE A 195 23.15 -21.98 -7.64
CA PHE A 195 23.08 -21.20 -6.40
C PHE A 195 22.40 -21.97 -5.26
N SER A 196 22.40 -21.37 -4.07
CA SER A 196 21.83 -21.93 -2.83
C SER A 196 20.50 -21.24 -2.49
N PRO A 197 19.34 -21.78 -2.88
CA PRO A 197 18.05 -21.14 -2.61
C PRO A 197 17.59 -21.29 -1.15
N CYS A 198 18.20 -22.19 -0.38
CA CYS A 198 17.79 -22.49 0.98
C CYS A 198 18.98 -22.78 1.92
N LYS A 199 18.68 -23.08 3.19
CA LYS A 199 19.67 -23.42 4.24
C LYS A 199 20.09 -24.89 4.24
N CYS A 200 19.85 -25.64 3.16
CA CYS A 200 20.33 -27.02 3.06
C CYS A 200 21.86 -27.07 3.07
N ILE A 201 22.42 -28.15 3.60
CA ILE A 201 23.87 -28.36 3.73
C ILE A 201 24.36 -29.42 2.75
N GLY A 202 25.68 -29.43 2.49
CA GLY A 202 26.32 -30.38 1.58
C GLY A 202 25.85 -30.24 0.12
N SER A 203 25.84 -31.35 -0.61
CA SER A 203 25.44 -31.40 -2.03
C SER A 203 23.97 -31.05 -2.28
N MET A 204 23.11 -31.14 -1.27
CA MET A 204 21.68 -30.79 -1.37
C MET A 204 21.43 -29.27 -1.37
N LYS A 205 22.48 -28.47 -1.15
CA LYS A 205 22.40 -27.00 -1.10
C LYS A 205 22.18 -26.37 -2.48
N TYR A 206 22.82 -26.90 -3.53
CA TYR A 206 22.96 -26.23 -4.82
C TYR A 206 21.91 -26.66 -5.85
N VAL A 207 21.35 -25.69 -6.57
CA VAL A 207 20.36 -25.91 -7.64
C VAL A 207 20.57 -24.89 -8.76
N HIS A 208 20.41 -25.32 -10.01
CA HIS A 208 20.31 -24.39 -11.13
C HIS A 208 19.00 -23.60 -11.07
N LEU A 209 19.03 -22.34 -11.49
CA LEU A 209 17.83 -21.49 -11.60
C LEU A 209 16.72 -22.17 -12.39
N HIS A 210 17.02 -22.67 -13.59
CA HIS A 210 16.02 -23.30 -14.45
C HIS A 210 15.45 -24.58 -13.82
N CYS A 211 16.31 -25.41 -13.20
CA CYS A 211 15.85 -26.62 -12.50
C CYS A 211 14.89 -26.27 -11.34
N LEU A 212 15.18 -25.20 -10.59
CA LEU A 212 14.30 -24.73 -9.53
C LEU A 212 12.98 -24.18 -10.09
N GLN A 213 13.01 -23.43 -11.19
CA GLN A 213 11.81 -22.92 -11.87
C GLN A 213 10.89 -24.06 -12.33
N VAL A 214 11.43 -25.06 -13.02
CA VAL A 214 10.68 -26.23 -13.48
C VAL A 214 10.08 -27.00 -12.30
N TRP A 215 10.87 -27.23 -11.26
CA TRP A 215 10.40 -27.90 -10.03
C TRP A 215 9.20 -27.16 -9.41
N ILE A 216 9.27 -25.84 -9.36
CA ILE A 216 8.21 -24.99 -8.84
C ILE A 216 6.98 -25.02 -9.73
N GLN A 217 7.15 -24.96 -11.05
CA GLN A 217 6.03 -25.04 -12.00
C GLN A 217 5.23 -26.33 -11.85
N GLN A 218 5.90 -27.46 -11.59
CA GLN A 218 5.21 -28.74 -11.33
C GLN A 218 4.35 -28.71 -10.05
N SER A 219 4.69 -27.85 -9.10
CA SER A 219 3.91 -27.67 -7.87
C SER A 219 2.70 -26.72 -8.04
N ILE A 220 2.60 -26.02 -9.18
CA ILE A 220 1.49 -25.14 -9.52
C ILE A 220 0.33 -25.97 -10.10
N LYS A 221 -0.84 -25.89 -9.47
CA LYS A 221 -2.09 -26.44 -10.02
C LYS A 221 -2.75 -25.39 -10.90
N VAL A 222 -2.84 -25.69 -12.19
CA VAL A 222 -3.59 -24.87 -13.16
C VAL A 222 -5.02 -25.39 -13.27
N LYS A 223 -6.00 -24.47 -13.25
CA LYS A 223 -7.40 -24.78 -13.52
C LYS A 223 -7.92 -23.87 -14.62
N ASN A 224 -8.18 -24.46 -15.77
CA ASN A 224 -8.80 -23.78 -16.89
C ASN A 224 -10.33 -23.86 -16.72
N GLN A 225 -11.00 -22.72 -16.85
CA GLN A 225 -12.45 -22.60 -16.93
C GLN A 225 -12.80 -21.89 -18.25
N GLN A 226 -14.09 -21.85 -18.60
CA GLN A 226 -14.57 -21.22 -19.84
C GLN A 226 -14.11 -19.76 -20.02
N SER A 227 -13.88 -19.01 -18.94
CA SER A 227 -13.56 -17.58 -18.97
C SER A 227 -12.41 -17.17 -18.05
N SER A 228 -11.66 -18.10 -17.45
CA SER A 228 -10.41 -17.78 -16.75
C SER A 228 -9.49 -18.96 -16.54
N THR A 229 -8.23 -18.62 -16.27
CA THR A 229 -7.21 -19.53 -15.81
C THR A 229 -6.82 -19.20 -14.38
N GLN A 230 -6.95 -20.18 -13.49
CA GLN A 230 -6.50 -20.04 -12.11
C GLN A 230 -5.19 -20.80 -11.89
N TYR A 231 -4.18 -20.10 -11.35
CA TYR A 231 -2.94 -20.70 -10.88
C TYR A 231 -2.96 -20.80 -9.36
N ILE A 232 -2.79 -22.01 -8.81
CA ILE A 232 -2.80 -22.26 -7.37
C ILE A 232 -1.51 -22.98 -7.00
N TRP A 233 -0.69 -22.36 -6.16
CA TRP A 233 0.47 -23.01 -5.55
C TRP A 233 0.33 -23.03 -4.04
N LYS A 234 0.95 -24.03 -3.41
CA LYS A 234 1.11 -24.07 -1.95
C LYS A 234 2.26 -23.13 -1.54
N LYS A 235 2.48 -22.97 -0.23
CA LYS A 235 3.65 -22.27 0.30
C LYS A 235 4.92 -22.75 -0.41
N MET A 236 5.66 -21.80 -0.97
CA MET A 236 6.92 -22.05 -1.67
C MET A 236 8.01 -22.30 -0.64
N GLU A 237 8.21 -23.54 -0.25
CA GLU A 237 9.20 -23.94 0.76
C GLU A 237 10.11 -25.05 0.24
N CYS A 238 11.34 -25.08 0.75
CA CYS A 238 12.26 -26.17 0.46
C CYS A 238 11.68 -27.49 1.01
N GLU A 239 11.62 -28.52 0.18
CA GLU A 239 11.10 -29.83 0.57
C GLU A 239 11.89 -30.51 1.71
N ILE A 240 13.19 -30.22 1.80
CA ILE A 240 14.12 -30.79 2.79
C ILE A 240 14.09 -29.98 4.08
N CYS A 241 14.50 -28.70 4.01
CA CYS A 241 14.69 -27.88 5.21
C CYS A 241 13.47 -27.02 5.59
N LYS A 242 12.37 -27.10 4.84
CA LYS A 242 11.10 -26.36 5.05
C LYS A 242 11.23 -24.83 5.10
N MET A 243 12.38 -24.29 4.72
CA MET A 243 12.58 -22.85 4.68
C MET A 243 11.80 -22.26 3.50
N PRO A 244 11.08 -21.14 3.68
CA PRO A 244 10.44 -20.43 2.59
C PRO A 244 11.48 -20.04 1.52
N LEU A 245 11.18 -20.35 0.27
CA LEU A 245 11.94 -19.93 -0.89
C LEU A 245 11.56 -18.49 -1.22
N LYS A 246 12.57 -17.67 -1.52
CA LYS A 246 12.35 -16.31 -2.04
C LYS A 246 11.84 -16.38 -3.47
N SER A 247 10.96 -15.49 -3.87
CA SER A 247 10.48 -15.46 -5.25
C SER A 247 11.52 -14.92 -6.23
N THR A 248 12.42 -14.08 -5.72
CA THR A 248 13.56 -13.54 -6.45
C THR A 248 14.89 -13.88 -5.76
N TYR A 249 15.92 -14.10 -6.56
CA TYR A 249 17.30 -14.26 -6.11
C TYR A 249 18.22 -13.37 -6.92
N THR A 250 19.21 -12.77 -6.26
CA THR A 250 20.23 -11.98 -6.93
C THR A 250 21.48 -12.82 -7.16
N TYR A 251 21.95 -12.88 -8.40
CA TYR A 251 23.22 -13.49 -8.77
C TYR A 251 23.97 -12.53 -9.69
N GLN A 252 25.24 -12.23 -9.36
CA GLN A 252 26.08 -11.28 -10.12
C GLN A 252 25.37 -9.95 -10.47
N ARG A 253 24.64 -9.36 -9.50
CA ARG A 253 23.84 -8.13 -9.64
C ARG A 253 22.62 -8.22 -10.58
N GLN A 254 22.32 -9.39 -11.12
CA GLN A 254 21.08 -9.67 -11.86
C GLN A 254 20.04 -10.29 -10.92
N ILE A 255 18.78 -9.89 -11.06
CA ILE A 255 17.65 -10.41 -10.29
C ILE A 255 16.93 -11.47 -11.12
N PHE A 256 16.82 -12.67 -10.58
CA PHE A 256 16.17 -13.82 -11.20
C PHE A 256 14.92 -14.19 -10.43
N CYS A 257 13.80 -14.34 -11.11
CA CYS A 257 12.57 -14.82 -10.51
C CYS A 257 12.41 -16.33 -10.70
N ILE A 258 12.02 -17.04 -9.65
CA ILE A 258 11.78 -18.50 -9.71
C ILE A 258 10.33 -18.86 -10.07
N MET A 259 9.41 -17.90 -10.00
CA MET A 259 8.03 -18.09 -10.43
C MET A 259 7.82 -17.49 -11.81
N GLN A 260 7.50 -18.37 -12.76
CA GLN A 260 7.17 -17.98 -14.12
C GLN A 260 5.75 -18.43 -14.44
N ILE A 261 4.86 -17.46 -14.67
CA ILE A 261 3.50 -17.69 -15.16
C ILE A 261 3.49 -17.24 -16.63
N GLN A 262 2.88 -18.01 -17.52
CA GLN A 262 2.75 -17.61 -18.92
C GLN A 262 1.69 -16.51 -19.04
N LYS A 263 1.99 -15.43 -19.78
CA LYS A 263 1.01 -14.37 -20.05
C LYS A 263 -0.14 -14.98 -20.87
N PRO A 264 -1.41 -14.81 -20.46
CA PRO A 264 -2.52 -15.14 -21.32
C PRO A 264 -2.46 -14.29 -22.61
N THR A 265 -3.09 -14.78 -23.68
CA THR A 265 -3.36 -13.94 -24.85
C THR A 265 -4.24 -12.76 -24.44
N VAL A 266 -3.97 -11.57 -24.98
CA VAL A 266 -4.82 -10.39 -24.74
C VAL A 266 -6.26 -10.66 -25.19
N PRO A 267 -7.27 -10.08 -24.51
CA PRO A 267 -7.15 -9.21 -23.34
C PRO A 267 -7.09 -10.00 -22.03
N TYR A 268 -6.28 -9.55 -21.08
CA TYR A 268 -6.14 -10.19 -19.77
C TYR A 268 -5.98 -9.22 -18.61
N MET A 269 -6.32 -9.73 -17.42
CA MET A 269 -6.06 -9.10 -16.13
C MET A 269 -5.60 -10.17 -15.15
N ILE A 270 -4.50 -9.92 -14.43
CA ILE A 270 -3.87 -10.87 -13.52
C ILE A 270 -3.98 -10.33 -12.10
N TRP A 271 -4.73 -11.06 -11.27
CA TRP A 271 -4.89 -10.79 -9.86
C TRP A 271 -4.14 -11.82 -9.02
N LYS A 272 -3.48 -11.33 -7.98
CA LYS A 272 -3.03 -12.16 -6.86
C LYS A 272 -4.01 -12.04 -5.72
N ILE A 273 -4.46 -13.16 -5.17
CA ILE A 273 -5.49 -13.21 -4.13
C ILE A 273 -4.86 -13.77 -2.85
N THR A 274 -4.95 -13.05 -1.74
CA THR A 274 -4.40 -13.49 -0.45
C THR A 274 -5.36 -14.45 0.26
N SER A 275 -5.43 -15.69 -0.21
CA SER A 275 -6.00 -16.84 0.52
C SER A 275 -5.72 -18.13 -0.26
N ASP A 276 -5.67 -19.27 0.44
CA ASP A 276 -5.61 -20.64 -0.15
C ASP A 276 -6.83 -20.98 -1.03
N ASP A 277 -7.66 -20.00 -1.36
CA ASP A 277 -9.00 -20.22 -1.85
C ASP A 277 -9.10 -20.11 -3.37
N LYS A 278 -9.69 -21.16 -3.91
CA LYS A 278 -9.92 -21.43 -5.33
C LYS A 278 -10.91 -20.40 -5.88
N SER A 279 -10.42 -19.21 -6.23
CA SER A 279 -11.21 -18.11 -6.79
C SER A 279 -10.99 -18.00 -8.29
N LYS A 280 -12.11 -17.84 -8.99
CA LYS A 280 -12.27 -17.88 -10.44
C LYS A 280 -12.15 -16.45 -10.96
N GLY A 281 -11.60 -16.23 -12.15
CA GLY A 281 -11.78 -15.00 -12.91
C GLY A 281 -12.78 -15.20 -14.05
N GLY A 282 -13.13 -14.15 -14.78
CA GLY A 282 -13.98 -14.23 -15.96
C GLY A 282 -13.59 -13.13 -16.93
N HIS A 283 -13.58 -13.42 -18.24
CA HIS A 283 -13.52 -12.43 -19.29
C HIS A 283 -14.94 -12.00 -19.70
N HIS A 284 -15.33 -10.80 -19.26
CA HIS A 284 -16.26 -9.94 -20.00
C HIS A 284 -15.48 -8.68 -20.39
N LEU A 285 -15.64 -8.24 -21.65
CA LEU A 285 -14.82 -7.18 -22.26
C LEU A 285 -15.15 -5.77 -21.73
N GLU A 286 -16.32 -5.58 -21.10
CA GLU A 286 -16.81 -4.25 -20.73
C GLU A 286 -16.92 -4.03 -19.22
N GLU A 287 -17.42 -5.01 -18.47
CA GLU A 287 -17.60 -4.94 -17.02
C GLU A 287 -17.26 -6.28 -16.35
N ILE A 288 -16.45 -6.24 -15.30
CA ILE A 288 -16.02 -7.41 -14.51
C ILE A 288 -16.62 -7.29 -13.12
N LYS A 289 -17.42 -8.28 -12.72
CA LYS A 289 -18.07 -8.33 -11.40
C LYS A 289 -17.24 -9.13 -10.42
N ILE A 290 -17.00 -8.55 -9.23
CA ILE A 290 -16.32 -9.23 -8.12
C ILE A 290 -17.33 -9.49 -7.02
N GLY A 291 -17.42 -10.72 -6.52
CA GLY A 291 -18.35 -11.07 -5.46
C GLY A 291 -18.25 -12.52 -5.01
N ARG A 292 -19.12 -12.95 -4.10
CA ARG A 292 -19.10 -14.33 -3.58
C ARG A 292 -19.96 -15.34 -4.33
N ILE A 293 -20.89 -14.88 -5.17
CA ILE A 293 -21.81 -15.77 -5.89
C ILE A 293 -21.16 -16.32 -7.17
N PRO A 294 -21.63 -17.46 -7.71
CA PRO A 294 -21.11 -18.03 -8.95
C PRO A 294 -21.25 -17.15 -10.19
N ASP A 295 -22.19 -16.21 -10.18
CA ASP A 295 -22.50 -15.29 -11.29
C ASP A 295 -21.47 -14.14 -11.44
N CYS A 296 -20.56 -13.98 -10.48
CA CYS A 296 -19.49 -13.00 -10.59
C CYS A 296 -18.32 -13.55 -11.41
N ASP A 297 -17.73 -12.72 -12.28
CA ASP A 297 -16.51 -13.03 -13.01
C ASP A 297 -15.37 -13.38 -12.04
N ILE A 298 -15.15 -12.54 -11.02
CA ILE A 298 -14.21 -12.84 -9.93
C ILE A 298 -14.95 -13.35 -8.71
N LYS A 299 -14.95 -14.68 -8.51
CA LYS A 299 -15.64 -15.33 -7.39
C LYS A 299 -14.72 -15.50 -6.17
N LEU A 300 -15.02 -14.81 -5.08
CA LEU A 300 -14.34 -14.92 -3.79
C LEU A 300 -15.16 -15.73 -2.78
N LYS A 301 -14.59 -16.80 -2.21
CA LYS A 301 -15.32 -17.73 -1.34
C LYS A 301 -15.33 -17.35 0.14
N ASP A 302 -15.23 -16.07 0.46
CA ASP A 302 -15.27 -15.61 1.85
C ASP A 302 -16.65 -15.04 2.20
N ILE A 303 -17.16 -15.41 3.37
CA ILE A 303 -18.49 -15.00 3.84
C ILE A 303 -18.64 -13.48 4.04
N SER A 304 -17.54 -12.78 4.28
CA SER A 304 -17.52 -11.32 4.44
C SER A 304 -17.58 -10.57 3.10
N VAL A 305 -17.42 -11.25 1.96
CA VAL A 305 -17.60 -10.63 0.65
C VAL A 305 -19.09 -10.58 0.31
N SER A 306 -19.61 -9.41 -0.06
CA SER A 306 -20.97 -9.26 -0.60
C SER A 306 -21.24 -10.15 -1.82
N ARG A 307 -22.52 -10.46 -2.08
CA ARG A 307 -22.93 -11.31 -3.21
C ARG A 307 -22.36 -10.79 -4.53
N SER A 308 -22.63 -9.52 -4.83
CA SER A 308 -21.89 -8.69 -5.78
C SER A 308 -21.29 -7.55 -4.95
N HIS A 309 -19.97 -7.41 -4.94
CA HIS A 309 -19.24 -6.53 -4.03
C HIS A 309 -18.70 -5.30 -4.74
N ALA A 310 -18.05 -5.50 -5.88
CA ALA A 310 -17.44 -4.43 -6.65
C ALA A 310 -17.56 -4.72 -8.14
N LEU A 311 -17.39 -3.66 -8.93
CA LEU A 311 -17.40 -3.69 -10.39
C LEU A 311 -16.10 -3.06 -10.88
N ILE A 312 -15.48 -3.67 -11.89
CA ILE A 312 -14.41 -3.04 -12.66
C ILE A 312 -14.93 -2.79 -14.07
N LYS A 313 -14.98 -1.52 -14.47
CA LYS A 313 -15.35 -1.12 -15.82
C LYS A 313 -14.10 -0.95 -16.66
N VAL A 314 -14.12 -1.51 -17.86
CA VAL A 314 -13.04 -1.37 -18.83
C VAL A 314 -13.44 -0.29 -19.83
N ILE A 315 -12.71 0.83 -19.85
CA ILE A 315 -13.02 1.97 -20.71
C ILE A 315 -11.92 2.11 -21.76
N LYS A 316 -12.27 1.96 -23.03
CA LYS A 316 -11.39 2.27 -24.17
C LYS A 316 -11.24 3.79 -24.29
N GLN A 317 -10.00 4.28 -24.34
CA GLN A 317 -9.66 5.68 -24.57
C GLN A 317 -9.43 5.93 -26.07
N GLU A 318 -9.40 7.20 -26.47
CA GLU A 318 -9.17 7.63 -27.87
C GLU A 318 -7.81 7.13 -28.41
N ASP A 319 -6.78 7.07 -27.56
CA ASP A 319 -5.43 6.61 -27.90
C ASP A 319 -5.27 5.07 -27.94
N ASN A 320 -6.36 4.31 -28.07
CA ASN A 320 -6.38 2.85 -28.02
C ASN A 320 -5.89 2.21 -26.70
N HIS A 321 -5.64 3.03 -25.68
CA HIS A 321 -5.35 2.57 -24.32
C HIS A 321 -6.64 2.27 -23.54
N TYR A 322 -6.55 1.36 -22.58
CA TYR A 322 -7.69 0.96 -21.76
C TYR A 322 -7.49 1.36 -20.30
N LYS A 323 -8.50 2.00 -19.70
CA LYS A 323 -8.55 2.32 -18.28
C LYS A 323 -9.45 1.35 -17.53
N LEU A 324 -9.03 0.94 -16.34
CA LEU A 324 -9.77 0.06 -15.46
C LEU A 324 -10.33 0.88 -14.30
N ILE A 325 -11.65 1.09 -14.27
CA ILE A 325 -12.31 1.88 -13.23
C ILE A 325 -12.98 0.94 -12.22
N LEU A 326 -12.46 0.89 -11.00
CA LEU A 326 -13.03 0.16 -9.87
C LEU A 326 -14.10 0.99 -9.18
N GLN A 327 -15.24 0.37 -8.90
CA GLN A 327 -16.34 0.96 -8.14
C GLN A 327 -16.87 -0.04 -7.11
N ASP A 328 -17.25 0.46 -5.93
CA ASP A 328 -18.02 -0.32 -4.96
C ASP A 328 -19.46 -0.54 -5.46
N ASN A 329 -20.01 -1.73 -5.22
CA ASN A 329 -21.36 -2.09 -5.61
C ASN A 329 -22.30 -2.22 -4.40
N ASN A 330 -22.39 -1.15 -3.61
CA ASN A 330 -23.16 -1.09 -2.37
C ASN A 330 -22.84 -2.26 -1.43
N SER A 331 -21.55 -2.53 -1.28
CA SER A 331 -21.12 -3.64 -0.44
C SER A 331 -21.37 -3.33 1.04
N LYS A 332 -21.42 -4.39 1.87
CA LYS A 332 -21.67 -4.26 3.31
C LYS A 332 -20.53 -3.55 4.04
N PHE A 333 -19.28 -3.80 3.61
CA PHE A 333 -18.07 -3.35 4.29
C PHE A 333 -17.28 -2.30 3.49
N GLY A 334 -17.80 -1.86 2.34
CA GLY A 334 -17.07 -1.01 1.39
C GLY A 334 -15.98 -1.79 0.63
N THR A 335 -15.55 -1.21 -0.49
CA THR A 335 -14.40 -1.70 -1.25
C THR A 335 -13.18 -0.89 -0.82
N LEU A 336 -12.24 -1.53 -0.13
CA LEU A 336 -11.09 -0.87 0.47
C LEU A 336 -9.91 -0.87 -0.52
N LEU A 337 -9.22 0.25 -0.65
CA LEU A 337 -8.04 0.44 -1.47
C LEU A 337 -6.86 0.79 -0.57
N TYR A 338 -5.74 0.09 -0.72
CA TYR A 338 -4.58 0.34 0.12
C TYR A 338 -3.97 1.70 -0.25
N ALA A 339 -3.99 2.65 0.68
CA ALA A 339 -3.48 3.99 0.45
C ALA A 339 -1.96 4.00 0.58
N GLN A 340 -1.28 3.89 -0.56
CA GLN A 340 0.19 3.97 -0.67
C GLN A 340 0.66 5.08 -1.62
N SER A 341 -0.20 5.51 -2.55
CA SER A 341 0.14 6.53 -3.53
C SER A 341 -0.20 7.93 -3.03
N ASP A 342 0.57 8.92 -3.49
CA ASP A 342 0.28 10.33 -3.24
C ASP A 342 -1.13 10.72 -3.68
N LYS A 343 -1.67 10.09 -4.73
CA LYS A 343 -3.06 10.30 -5.18
C LYS A 343 -4.12 10.00 -4.11
N LEU A 344 -3.79 9.13 -3.14
CA LEU A 344 -4.67 8.74 -2.03
C LEU A 344 -4.24 9.32 -0.70
N LEU A 345 -3.16 10.10 -0.63
CA LEU A 345 -2.58 10.55 0.64
C LEU A 345 -2.20 12.03 0.64
N ARG A 346 -2.08 12.66 -0.53
CA ARG A 346 -1.71 14.06 -0.71
C ARG A 346 -2.87 14.83 -1.35
N TYR A 347 -3.28 15.88 -0.69
CA TYR A 347 -4.46 16.68 -1.05
C TYR A 347 -4.07 18.14 -1.21
N ASN A 348 -4.22 18.67 -2.42
CA ASN A 348 -3.89 20.06 -2.71
C ASN A 348 -4.95 20.99 -2.12
N LEU A 349 -4.50 22.05 -1.46
CA LEU A 349 -5.32 23.13 -0.94
C LEU A 349 -5.44 24.24 -2.00
N PRO A 350 -6.57 24.97 -2.08
CA PRO A 350 -7.73 24.97 -1.18
C PRO A 350 -8.84 23.97 -1.56
N SER A 351 -8.54 22.85 -2.22
CA SER A 351 -9.61 21.96 -2.69
C SER A 351 -10.47 21.43 -1.54
N LEU A 352 -11.79 21.58 -1.66
CA LEU A 352 -12.76 21.04 -0.71
C LEU A 352 -12.94 19.55 -0.98
N GLN A 353 -11.94 18.77 -0.58
CA GLN A 353 -11.97 17.32 -0.71
C GLN A 353 -12.39 16.67 0.62
N LYS A 354 -13.12 15.57 0.47
CA LYS A 354 -13.62 14.75 1.57
C LYS A 354 -13.19 13.31 1.29
N VAL A 355 -12.64 12.66 2.30
CA VAL A 355 -12.02 11.36 2.15
C VAL A 355 -12.36 10.46 3.32
N LEU A 356 -12.55 9.18 3.02
CA LEU A 356 -12.92 8.16 3.98
C LEU A 356 -11.82 7.10 4.05
N TYR A 357 -11.25 6.92 5.24
CA TYR A 357 -10.24 5.90 5.50
C TYR A 357 -10.65 4.96 6.61
N GLN A 358 -10.22 3.71 6.50
CA GLN A 358 -10.25 2.75 7.59
C GLN A 358 -8.83 2.40 8.04
N ILE A 359 -8.61 2.43 9.35
CA ILE A 359 -7.38 1.97 10.00
C ILE A 359 -7.79 1.02 11.13
N GLY A 360 -7.60 -0.28 10.93
CA GLY A 360 -8.09 -1.31 11.85
C GLY A 360 -9.61 -1.21 12.05
N ARG A 361 -10.01 -0.86 13.28
CA ARG A 361 -11.41 -0.69 13.71
C ARG A 361 -11.91 0.76 13.73
N VAL A 362 -11.09 1.69 13.26
CA VAL A 362 -11.41 3.12 13.24
C VAL A 362 -11.67 3.55 11.79
N LEU A 363 -12.82 4.14 11.58
CA LEU A 363 -13.18 4.81 10.35
C LEU A 363 -12.96 6.31 10.54
N LEU A 364 -12.21 6.94 9.64
CA LEU A 364 -11.89 8.36 9.66
C LEU A 364 -12.49 9.02 8.43
N TYR A 365 -13.46 9.91 8.65
CA TYR A 365 -13.99 10.79 7.63
C TYR A 365 -13.33 12.17 7.77
N ILE A 366 -12.53 12.55 6.79
CA ILE A 366 -11.68 13.75 6.85
C ILE A 366 -12.17 14.75 5.81
N GLN A 367 -12.30 16.00 6.23
CA GLN A 367 -12.72 17.12 5.38
C GLN A 367 -11.71 18.26 5.50
N PHE A 368 -11.25 18.77 4.36
CA PHE A 368 -10.38 19.94 4.30
C PHE A 368 -11.25 21.19 4.07
N LYS A 369 -11.16 22.18 4.95
CA LYS A 369 -11.98 23.41 4.88
C LYS A 369 -11.10 24.65 4.92
N ASP A 370 -11.42 25.61 4.05
CA ASP A 370 -10.90 26.97 4.14
C ASP A 370 -11.57 27.71 5.31
N LYS A 371 -10.77 28.39 6.13
CA LYS A 371 -11.24 29.22 7.26
C LYS A 371 -11.57 30.65 6.81
N GLY A 372 -11.30 31.01 5.56
CA GLY A 372 -11.44 32.36 5.03
C GLY A 372 -10.33 33.29 5.56
N LYS A 373 -10.23 34.51 5.02
CA LYS A 373 -9.17 35.47 5.41
C LYS A 373 -9.27 35.82 6.90
N SER A 374 -8.30 35.37 7.70
CA SER A 374 -8.15 35.78 9.11
C SER A 374 -6.98 36.75 9.25
N TYR A 375 -7.26 38.00 9.67
CA TYR A 375 -6.24 38.97 10.04
C TYR A 375 -5.83 38.76 11.50
N ASN A 376 -4.76 38.01 11.74
CA ASN A 376 -4.22 37.88 13.10
C ASN A 376 -3.29 39.07 13.43
N LYS A 377 -3.78 40.01 14.24
CA LYS A 377 -2.93 40.90 15.06
C LYS A 377 -2.56 40.16 16.35
N GLN A 378 -1.59 39.24 16.35
CA GLN A 378 -1.07 38.69 17.61
C GLN A 378 0.46 38.54 17.61
N GLN A 379 1.02 38.90 18.77
CA GLN A 379 2.44 38.98 19.09
C GLN A 379 3.11 37.60 19.08
N PHE A 380 4.36 37.57 18.61
CA PHE A 380 5.27 36.42 18.65
C PHE A 380 5.38 35.82 20.07
N GLN A 381 4.91 34.59 20.27
CA GLN A 381 5.24 33.76 21.42
C GLN A 381 5.94 32.49 20.92
N PHE A 382 7.22 32.34 21.26
CA PHE A 382 8.14 31.37 20.63
C PHE A 382 7.95 29.89 21.04
N ASN A 383 6.97 29.50 21.87
CA ASN A 383 6.94 28.16 22.49
C ASN A 383 5.53 27.53 22.65
N LYS A 384 4.56 27.76 21.75
CA LYS A 384 3.26 27.06 21.80
C LYS A 384 3.10 26.02 20.67
N PRO A 385 2.42 24.88 20.94
CA PRO A 385 2.13 23.88 19.92
C PRO A 385 1.32 24.48 18.77
N ARG A 386 1.68 24.10 17.53
CA ARG A 386 1.31 24.82 16.30
C ARG A 386 0.02 24.33 15.63
N PHE A 387 -0.94 23.79 16.39
CA PHE A 387 -2.36 23.76 16.02
C PHE A 387 -3.18 24.09 17.28
N THR A 388 -4.17 24.99 17.17
CA THR A 388 -4.66 25.76 18.34
C THR A 388 -6.06 25.40 18.85
N CYS A 389 -6.79 24.45 18.26
CA CYS A 389 -8.20 24.23 18.64
C CYS A 389 -8.57 22.85 19.24
N TYR A 390 -7.66 21.88 19.32
CA TYR A 390 -8.00 20.60 19.96
C TYR A 390 -7.75 20.64 21.47
N LYS A 391 -8.80 20.42 22.26
CA LYS A 391 -8.70 20.16 23.70
C LYS A 391 -8.72 18.65 23.93
N HIS A 392 -7.67 18.13 24.55
CA HIS A 392 -7.63 16.74 24.99
C HIS A 392 -8.74 16.47 26.01
N PRO A 393 -9.37 15.27 26.00
CA PRO A 393 -10.34 14.89 27.03
C PRO A 393 -9.72 14.91 28.43
N ASP A 394 -10.45 15.39 29.44
CA ASP A 394 -9.95 15.59 30.81
C ASP A 394 -9.36 14.32 31.47
N LYS A 395 -9.79 13.13 31.02
CA LYS A 395 -9.33 11.84 31.54
C LYS A 395 -8.00 11.37 30.96
N ILE A 396 -7.49 12.03 29.91
CA ILE A 396 -6.28 11.62 29.19
C ILE A 396 -5.10 12.46 29.66
N VAL A 397 -4.13 11.80 30.31
CA VAL A 397 -2.91 12.46 30.78
C VAL A 397 -1.91 12.54 29.63
N VAL A 398 -1.74 13.75 29.08
CA VAL A 398 -0.75 14.04 28.04
C VAL A 398 0.59 14.41 28.68
N GLN A 399 1.66 13.81 28.19
CA GLN A 399 3.03 14.09 28.62
C GLN A 399 3.77 14.86 27.52
N THR A 400 4.64 15.78 27.89
CA THR A 400 5.55 16.46 26.96
C THR A 400 6.82 15.63 26.81
N LYS A 401 7.28 15.44 25.58
CA LYS A 401 8.59 14.87 25.29
C LYS A 401 9.65 15.86 25.81
N ILE A 402 10.26 15.57 26.96
CA ILE A 402 11.35 16.39 27.49
C ILE A 402 12.56 16.21 26.57
N ASN A 403 13.12 17.31 26.08
CA ASN A 403 14.42 17.32 25.40
C ASN A 403 15.46 16.72 26.36
N GLN A 404 15.85 15.46 26.15
CA GLN A 404 16.98 14.87 26.84
C GLN A 404 18.27 15.41 26.22
N ASN A 405 18.67 16.60 26.65
CA ASN A 405 20.06 17.05 26.67
C ASN A 405 20.62 16.84 28.09
N GLU A 406 20.56 15.61 28.59
CA GLU A 406 21.38 15.16 29.71
C GLU A 406 21.86 13.75 29.40
N GLN A 407 23.16 13.54 29.58
CA GLN A 407 23.88 12.31 29.33
C GLN A 407 23.29 11.16 30.15
N ALA A 408 22.30 10.48 29.60
CA ALA A 408 22.11 9.06 29.84
C ALA A 408 22.82 8.35 28.69
N THR A 409 24.01 7.83 28.97
CA THR A 409 24.59 6.70 28.22
C THR A 409 23.55 5.58 28.21
N ILE A 410 22.65 5.61 27.23
CA ILE A 410 22.04 4.41 26.71
C ILE A 410 23.20 3.67 26.09
N ILE A 411 23.78 2.72 26.83
CA ILE A 411 24.70 1.74 26.27
C ILE A 411 23.95 1.16 25.07
N PRO A 412 24.40 1.42 23.83
CA PRO A 412 23.85 0.69 22.72
C PRO A 412 24.32 -0.75 22.98
N ASN A 413 23.37 -1.66 23.15
CA ASN A 413 23.69 -3.09 23.21
C ASN A 413 24.11 -3.50 21.78
N VAL A 414 25.30 -3.06 21.40
CA VAL A 414 26.06 -3.48 20.21
C VAL A 414 26.70 -4.80 20.58
N GLU A 415 25.87 -5.83 20.75
CA GLU A 415 26.31 -7.22 20.79
C GLU A 415 25.09 -8.12 20.57
N LYS A 416 24.58 -8.08 19.33
CA LYS A 416 24.02 -9.20 18.55
C LYS A 416 23.42 -8.70 17.22
N ASP A 417 24.22 -7.94 16.46
CA ASP A 417 23.97 -7.71 15.04
C ASP A 417 24.95 -8.54 14.22
N LYS A 418 24.56 -9.79 13.96
CA LYS A 418 24.98 -10.52 12.74
C LYS A 418 23.86 -11.32 12.05
N ASP A 419 22.60 -11.22 12.48
CA ASP A 419 21.49 -11.95 11.85
C ASP A 419 20.21 -11.13 11.54
N ASN A 420 20.23 -9.80 11.70
CA ASN A 420 19.05 -8.93 11.46
C ASN A 420 19.06 -8.17 10.12
N GLN A 421 19.53 -8.81 9.05
CA GLN A 421 19.08 -8.50 7.69
C GLN A 421 18.00 -9.48 7.24
N MET A 422 16.86 -9.47 7.93
CA MET A 422 15.61 -10.00 7.41
C MET A 422 14.50 -9.04 7.78
N SER A 423 14.33 -8.03 6.93
CA SER A 423 13.07 -7.31 6.81
C SER A 423 11.94 -8.34 6.70
N PHE A 424 11.10 -8.38 7.73
CA PHE A 424 9.91 -9.21 7.77
C PHE A 424 8.88 -8.68 6.77
N GLN A 425 9.08 -8.98 5.49
CA GLN A 425 7.95 -9.28 4.62
C GLN A 425 7.28 -10.50 5.23
N THR A 426 5.99 -10.38 5.57
CA THR A 426 5.19 -11.58 5.73
C THR A 426 5.32 -12.34 4.41
N TYR A 427 5.82 -13.58 4.47
CA TYR A 427 6.13 -14.47 3.33
C TYR A 427 4.94 -14.75 2.36
N ASN A 428 3.83 -14.03 2.51
CA ASN A 428 2.62 -14.07 1.69
C ASN A 428 2.49 -12.85 0.74
N GLU A 429 3.33 -11.83 0.87
CA GLU A 429 3.28 -10.63 0.01
C GLU A 429 4.31 -10.72 -1.12
N LEU A 430 4.05 -11.59 -2.12
CA LEU A 430 4.66 -11.45 -3.46
C LEU A 430 4.44 -10.03 -4.00
N HIS A 431 5.51 -9.30 -4.26
CA HIS A 431 5.53 -8.02 -4.94
C HIS A 431 5.43 -8.20 -6.46
N GLN A 432 5.18 -7.12 -7.20
CA GLN A 432 5.14 -7.15 -8.68
C GLN A 432 6.44 -7.73 -9.27
N GLU A 433 7.57 -7.54 -8.59
CA GLU A 433 8.89 -8.05 -8.96
C GLU A 433 9.03 -9.58 -8.73
N ASP A 434 8.16 -10.17 -7.91
CA ASP A 434 8.20 -11.57 -7.51
C ASP A 434 7.52 -12.52 -8.49
N ILE A 435 6.94 -11.99 -9.58
CA ILE A 435 6.27 -12.77 -10.62
C ILE A 435 6.75 -12.26 -11.97
N VAL A 436 7.59 -13.05 -12.64
CA VAL A 436 7.96 -12.76 -14.02
C VAL A 436 6.96 -13.45 -14.93
N ILE A 437 6.28 -12.67 -15.74
CA ILE A 437 5.27 -13.18 -16.65
C ILE A 437 5.90 -13.32 -18.04
N ASN A 438 6.12 -14.56 -18.47
CA ASN A 438 6.79 -14.84 -19.74
C ASN A 438 5.85 -14.61 -20.93
N VAL A 439 6.38 -14.00 -21.98
CA VAL A 439 5.75 -13.96 -23.30
C VAL A 439 6.19 -15.21 -24.05
N LYS A 440 5.53 -16.35 -23.82
CA LYS A 440 5.54 -17.43 -24.81
C LYS A 440 4.12 -17.63 -25.28
N GLN A 441 3.90 -17.38 -26.56
CA GLN A 441 2.65 -17.67 -27.25
C GLN A 441 2.37 -19.17 -27.09
N ILE A 442 1.16 -19.53 -26.65
CA ILE A 442 0.65 -20.91 -26.68
C ILE A 442 0.25 -21.25 -28.10
#